data_AF-A0A523QLK0-F1
#
_entry.id   AF-A0A523QLK0-F1
#
_cell.length_a   1.000
_cell.length_b   1.000
_cell.length_c   1.000
_cell.angle_alpha   90.00
_cell.angle_beta   90.00
_cell.angle_gamma   90.00
#
_symmetry.space_group_name_H-M   'P 1'
#
loop_
_entity.id
_entity.type
_entity.pdbx_description
1 polymer ?
#
loop_
_entity_poly.entity_id
_entity_poly.type
_entity_poly.pdbx_seq_one_letter_code
_entity_poly.pdbx_strand_id
1 'polypeptide(L)' 'SMVSEMAKGKTLDEAMKITNKRVAAELGGLPKNKLHCSNLGADALHKAIEDYRNKKGKRDKKK' A
#
# COMPACT_ATOMS: atom_id res chain seq x y z
N SER A 1 -7.58 -1.08 8.36
CA SER A 1 -7.20 0.34 8.13
C SER A 1 -7.69 0.75 6.75
N MET A 2 -7.84 2.05 6.45
CA MET A 2 -8.32 2.51 5.13
C MET A 2 -7.48 1.95 3.98
N VAL A 3 -6.15 1.90 4.15
CA VAL A 3 -5.23 1.34 3.14
C VAL A 3 -5.54 -0.14 2.83
N SER A 4 -5.79 -0.96 3.87
CA SER A 4 -6.12 -2.38 3.68
C SER A 4 -7.45 -2.58 2.96
N GLU A 5 -8.47 -1.78 3.30
CA GLU A 5 -9.77 -1.82 2.62
C GLU A 5 -9.63 -1.39 1.15
N MET A 6 -8.86 -0.34 0.88
CA MET A 6 -8.59 0.13 -0.48
C MET A 6 -7.80 -0.88 -1.33
N ALA A 7 -6.96 -1.70 -0.72
CA ALA A 7 -6.14 -2.70 -1.41
C ALA A 7 -6.89 -4.03 -1.63
N LYS A 8 -7.94 -4.30 -0.85
CA LYS A 8 -8.69 -5.55 -0.91
C LYS A 8 -9.37 -5.72 -2.27
N GLY A 9 -9.22 -6.89 -2.88
CA GLY A 9 -9.81 -7.20 -4.19
C GLY A 9 -9.12 -6.56 -5.39
N LYS A 10 -8.08 -5.73 -5.17
CA LYS A 10 -7.28 -5.14 -6.25
C LYS A 10 -6.12 -6.03 -6.64
N THR A 11 -5.66 -5.86 -7.88
CA THR A 11 -4.40 -6.46 -8.34
C THR A 11 -3.20 -5.79 -7.67
N LEU A 12 -2.03 -6.45 -7.67
CA LEU A 12 -0.80 -5.87 -7.11
C LEU A 12 -0.42 -4.54 -7.77
N ASP A 13 -0.67 -4.39 -9.07
CA ASP A 13 -0.39 -3.15 -9.81
C ASP A 13 -1.29 -2.01 -9.36
N GLU A 14 -2.59 -2.29 -9.18
CA GLU A 14 -3.55 -1.31 -8.67
C GLU A 14 -3.31 -0.96 -7.22
N ALA A 15 -2.91 -1.94 -6.40
CA ALA A 15 -2.52 -1.70 -5.01
C ALA A 15 -1.27 -0.81 -4.92
N MET A 16 -0.33 -0.92 -5.87
CA MET A 16 0.85 -0.04 -5.98
C MET A 16 0.51 1.42 -6.37
N LYS A 17 -0.70 1.67 -6.90
CA LYS A 17 -1.19 3.01 -7.21
C LYS A 17 -1.84 3.70 -6.00
N ILE A 18 -1.95 3.00 -4.86
CA ILE A 18 -2.49 3.56 -3.63
C ILE A 18 -1.42 4.44 -2.98
N THR A 19 -1.53 5.74 -3.16
CA THR A 19 -0.61 6.71 -2.56
C THR A 19 -1.21 7.34 -1.31
N ASN A 20 -0.35 7.90 -0.47
CA ASN A 20 -0.75 8.65 0.73
C ASN A 20 -1.77 9.76 0.45
N LYS A 21 -1.60 10.45 -0.67
CA LYS A 21 -2.55 11.48 -1.13
C LYS A 21 -3.93 10.88 -1.42
N ARG A 22 -3.97 9.72 -2.07
CA ARG A 22 -5.22 9.03 -2.38
C ARG A 22 -5.92 8.52 -1.12
N VAL A 23 -5.16 7.96 -0.18
CA VAL A 23 -5.68 7.52 1.13
C VAL A 23 -6.25 8.72 1.90
N ALA A 24 -5.57 9.87 1.85
CA ALA A 24 -6.05 11.08 2.52
C ALA A 24 -7.30 11.67 1.86
N ALA A 25 -7.42 11.57 0.54
CA ALA A 25 -8.61 11.99 -0.20
C ALA A 25 -9.83 11.11 0.13
N GLU A 26 -9.66 9.78 0.19
CA GLU A 26 -10.73 8.84 0.55
C GLU A 26 -11.24 9.03 1.98
N LEU A 27 -10.37 9.48 2.88
CA LEU A 27 -10.72 9.84 4.26
C LEU A 27 -11.41 11.20 4.40
N GLY A 28 -11.79 11.84 3.29
CA GLY A 28 -12.49 13.14 3.28
C GLY A 28 -11.57 14.35 3.42
N GLY A 29 -10.25 14.17 3.21
CA GLY A 29 -9.24 15.20 3.43
C GLY A 29 -8.82 15.26 4.90
N LEU A 30 -7.62 14.78 5.21
CA LEU A 30 -7.08 14.93 6.56
C LEU A 30 -6.44 16.31 6.77
N PRO A 31 -6.65 16.94 7.93
CA PRO A 31 -5.88 18.12 8.33
C PRO A 31 -4.38 17.77 8.39
N LYS A 32 -3.51 18.74 8.07
CA LYS A 32 -2.05 18.54 7.86
C LYS A 32 -1.34 17.76 8.96
N ASN A 33 -1.82 17.88 10.21
CA ASN A 33 -1.29 17.21 11.40
C ASN A 33 -1.59 15.71 11.49
N LYS A 34 -2.61 15.19 10.78
CA LYS A 34 -2.98 13.76 10.78
C LYS A 34 -2.47 13.00 9.54
N LEU A 35 -1.86 13.70 8.58
CA LEU A 35 -1.33 13.10 7.34
C LEU A 35 -0.20 12.09 7.60
N HIS A 36 0.56 12.23 8.69
CA HIS A 36 1.67 11.33 9.00
C HIS A 36 1.22 9.87 9.19
N CYS A 37 0.04 9.65 9.77
CA CYS A 37 -0.53 8.31 9.95
C CYS A 37 -0.95 7.67 8.62
N SER A 38 -1.41 8.48 7.66
CA SER A 38 -1.71 8.02 6.31
C SER A 38 -0.44 7.67 5.55
N ASN A 39 0.65 8.43 5.76
CA ASN A 39 1.95 8.22 5.13
C ASN A 39 2.53 6.82 5.39
N LEU A 40 2.52 6.41 6.65
CA LEU A 40 3.02 5.10 7.07
C LEU A 40 2.27 3.93 6.43
N GLY A 41 0.96 4.08 6.16
CA GLY A 41 0.12 3.02 5.65
C GLY A 41 0.41 2.65 4.19
N ALA A 42 0.50 3.63 3.29
CA ALA A 42 0.76 3.33 1.88
C ALA A 42 2.21 2.86 1.67
N ASP A 43 3.17 3.44 2.38
CA ASP A 43 4.56 2.99 2.35
C ASP A 43 4.71 1.54 2.83
N ALA A 44 4.00 1.16 3.89
CA ALA A 44 3.97 -0.23 4.36
C ALA A 44 3.35 -1.17 3.32
N LEU A 45 2.27 -0.76 2.65
CA LEU A 45 1.64 -1.55 1.59
C LEU A 45 2.60 -1.78 0.41
N HIS A 46 3.28 -0.72 -0.06
CA HIS A 46 4.25 -0.84 -1.15
C HIS A 46 5.38 -1.80 -0.81
N LYS A 47 5.99 -1.65 0.38
CA LYS A 47 7.05 -2.56 0.84
C LYS A 47 6.58 -4.00 0.94
N ALA A 48 5.34 -4.23 1.39
CA ALA A 48 4.76 -5.57 1.44
C ALA A 48 4.55 -6.18 0.03
N ILE A 49 4.11 -5.37 -0.94
CA ILE A 49 3.96 -5.81 -2.34
C ILE A 49 5.33 -6.13 -2.95
N GLU A 50 6.34 -5.29 -2.73
CA GLU A 50 7.71 -5.52 -3.19
C GLU A 50 8.31 -6.79 -2.57
N ASP A 51 8.15 -6.98 -1.26
CA ASP A 51 8.58 -8.20 -0.56
C ASP A 51 7.88 -9.45 -1.12
N TYR A 52 6.57 -9.36 -1.39
CA TYR A 52 5.84 -10.46 -2.01
C TYR A 52 6.38 -10.79 -3.41
N ARG A 53 6.62 -9.79 -4.27
CA ARG A 53 7.19 -9.98 -5.61
C ARG A 53 8.61 -10.58 -5.53
N ASN A 54 9.43 -10.08 -4.62
CA ASN A 54 10.78 -10.57 -4.36
C ASN A 54 10.76 -12.01 -3.85
N LYS A 55 9.87 -12.36 -2.92
CA LYS A 55 9.70 -13.73 -2.42
C LYS A 55 9.17 -14.66 -3.49
N LYS A 56 8.23 -14.22 -4.34
CA LYS A 56 7.74 -15.01 -5.47
C LYS A 56 8.86 -15.31 -6.47
N GLY A 57 9.69 -14.33 -6.80
CA GLY A 57 10.88 -14.53 -7.66
C GLY A 57 11.99 -15.35 -7.00
N LYS A 58 12.16 -15.27 -5.67
CA LYS A 58 13.12 -16.10 -4.92
C LYS A 58 12.65 -17.54 -4.70
N ARG A 59 11.34 -17.80 -4.72
CA ARG A 59 10.78 -19.16 -4.61
C ARG A 59 11.10 -19.99 -5.86
N ASP A 60 11.29 -19.35 -7.00
CA ASP A 60 11.74 -19.96 -8.25
C ASP A 60 13.24 -20.33 -8.24
N LYS A 61 14.07 -19.50 -7.58
CA LYS A 61 15.54 -19.73 -7.48
C LYS A 61 15.98 -20.67 -6.36
N LYS A 62 15.05 -21.27 -5.62
CA LYS A 62 15.34 -22.20 -4.51
C LYS A 62 14.97 -23.66 -4.83
N LYS A 63 14.80 -23.97 -6.11
CA LYS A 63 14.51 -25.32 -6.60
C LYS A 63 15.71 -25.92 -7.31
#